data_AF-A0A8X6N2E4-F1
#
_entry.id   AF-A0A8X6N2E4-F1
#
_cell.length_a   1.000
_cell.length_b   1.000
_cell.length_c   1.000
_cell.angle_alpha   90.00
_cell.angle_beta   90.00
_cell.angle_gamma   90.00
#
_symmetry.space_group_name_H-M   'P 1'
#
loop_
_entity.id
_entity.type
_entity.pdbx_description
1 polymer ?
#
loop_
_entity_poly.entity_id
_entity_poly.type
_entity_poly.pdbx_seq_one_letter_code
_entity_poly.pdbx_strand_id
1 'polypeptide(L)' 'ACYPENPCLNNGKCTFKEIIQNFVCDCEYPYTGDTCEIKDEFSTDMTDITSTSPVPITKSPSSTPDI' A
#
# COMPACT_ATOMS: atom_id res chain seq x y z
N ALA A 1 -12.12 12.06 12.47
CA ALA A 1 -11.75 12.54 11.12
C ALA A 1 -12.39 11.74 9.96
N CYS A 2 -13.32 10.80 10.22
CA CYS A 2 -14.01 10.04 9.16
C CYS A 2 -15.41 10.60 8.78
N TYR A 3 -15.82 11.71 9.39
CA TYR A 3 -17.14 12.34 9.26
C TYR A 3 -16.93 13.85 9.10
N PRO A 4 -17.73 14.57 8.28
CA PRO A 4 -18.96 14.15 7.59
C PRO A 4 -18.78 13.24 6.38
N GLU A 5 -17.62 13.33 5.73
CA GLU A 5 -17.30 12.54 4.54
C GLU A 5 -16.16 11.57 4.86
N ASN A 6 -16.26 10.35 4.33
CA ASN A 6 -15.22 9.35 4.48
C ASN A 6 -14.03 9.73 3.57
N PRO A 7 -12.83 10.00 4.12
CA PRO A 7 -11.66 10.35 3.32
C PRO A 7 -11.08 9.16 2.54
N CYS A 8 -11.42 7.92 2.91
CA CYS A 8 -10.91 6.72 2.25
C CYS A 8 -11.66 6.47 0.93
N LEU A 9 -10.92 6.35 -0.16
CA LEU A 9 -11.40 6.05 -1.50
C LEU A 9 -11.47 4.54 -1.75
N ASN A 10 -12.03 4.14 -2.89
CA ASN A 10 -11.97 2.76 -3.41
C ASN A 10 -12.39 1.68 -2.39
N ASN A 11 -13.50 1.91 -1.69
CA ASN A 11 -14.04 1.05 -0.63
C ASN A 11 -13.17 0.91 0.63
N GLY A 12 -12.18 1.79 0.82
CA GLY A 12 -11.38 1.83 2.04
C GLY A 12 -12.22 2.11 3.29
N LYS A 13 -11.92 1.38 4.38
CA LYS A 13 -12.62 1.54 5.65
C LYS A 13 -11.90 2.56 6.53
N CYS A 14 -12.59 3.66 6.84
CA CYS A 14 -12.04 4.69 7.72
C CYS A 14 -12.21 4.32 9.20
N THR A 15 -11.13 4.50 9.96
CA THR A 15 -11.15 4.43 11.42
C THR A 15 -10.46 5.66 12.00
N PHE A 16 -11.03 6.25 13.05
CA PHE A 16 -10.37 7.32 13.79
C PHE A 16 -9.48 6.71 14.87
N LYS A 17 -8.18 7.05 14.86
CA LYS A 17 -7.20 6.62 15.86
C LYS A 17 -6.89 7.77 16.81
N GLU A 18 -7.42 7.69 18.03
CA GLU A 18 -7.27 8.71 19.06
C GLU A 18 -5.81 8.96 19.46
N ILE A 19 -4.98 7.92 19.50
CA ILE A 19 -3.57 7.98 19.92
C ILE A 19 -2.77 8.98 19.08
N ILE A 20 -3.03 9.01 17.77
CA ILE A 20 -2.38 9.92 16.82
C ILE A 20 -3.28 11.09 16.42
N GLN A 21 -4.47 11.18 17.03
CA GLN A 21 -5.52 12.15 16.72
C GLN A 21 -5.81 12.29 15.21
N ASN A 22 -5.75 11.18 14.47
CA ASN A 22 -5.91 11.19 13.01
C ASN A 22 -6.81 10.03 12.52
N PHE A 23 -7.25 10.07 11.26
CA PHE A 23 -7.86 8.92 10.62
C PHE A 23 -6.81 7.96 10.05
N VAL A 24 -7.19 6.71 9.87
CA VAL A 24 -6.44 5.69 9.14
C VAL A 24 -7.41 4.95 8.24
N CYS A 25 -7.02 4.78 6.98
CA CYS A 25 -7.73 3.98 6.01
C CYS A 25 -7.20 2.55 6.00
N ASP A 26 -8.11 1.58 6.12
CA ASP A 26 -7.84 0.18 5.82
C ASP A 26 -8.22 -0.06 4.37
N CYS A 27 -7.21 -0.18 3.49
CA CYS A 27 -7.41 -0.23 2.06
C CYS A 27 -7.67 -1.66 1.59
N GLU A 28 -8.70 -1.80 0.75
CA GLU A 28 -8.95 -3.06 0.05
C GLU A 28 -7.92 -3.22 -1.07
N TYR A 29 -7.35 -4.41 -1.21
CA TYR A 29 -6.50 -4.72 -2.34
C TYR A 29 -7.28 -4.53 -3.66
N PRO A 30 -6.69 -3.91 -4.70
CA PRO A 30 -5.27 -3.56 -4.85
C PRO A 30 -4.91 -2.12 -4.48
N TYR A 31 -5.70 -1.44 -3.66
CA TYR A 31 -5.49 -0.02 -3.36
C TYR A 31 -4.58 0.19 -2.15
N THR A 32 -3.80 1.26 -2.21
CA THR A 32 -2.79 1.68 -1.24
C THR A 32 -2.76 3.22 -1.17
N GLY A 33 -1.89 3.77 -0.32
CA GLY A 33 -1.84 5.20 -0.03
C GLY A 33 -2.63 5.57 1.22
N ASP A 34 -2.47 6.79 1.70
CA ASP A 34 -3.08 7.25 2.97
C ASP A 34 -4.61 7.28 2.90
N THR A 35 -5.16 7.45 1.69
CA THR A 35 -6.60 7.48 1.41
C THR A 35 -7.03 6.40 0.43
N CYS A 36 -6.21 5.36 0.21
CA CYS A 36 -6.49 4.30 -0.76
C CYS A 36 -6.66 4.80 -2.21
N GLU A 37 -5.98 5.89 -2.57
CA GLU A 37 -6.06 6.54 -3.87
C GLU A 37 -5.15 5.90 -4.93
N ILE A 38 -4.13 5.15 -4.49
CA ILE A 38 -3.12 4.55 -5.36
C ILE A 38 -3.52 3.11 -5.64
N LYS A 39 -3.78 2.78 -6.90
CA LYS A 39 -3.90 1.37 -7.31
C LYS A 39 -2.49 0.78 -7.45
N ASP A 40 -2.21 -0.29 -6.74
CA ASP A 40 -0.97 -1.03 -6.90
C ASP A 40 -1.02 -1.79 -8.22
N GLU A 41 -0.37 -1.26 -9.26
CA GLU A 41 -0.38 -1.84 -10.62
C GLU A 41 0.34 -3.20 -10.70
N PHE A 42 1.09 -3.61 -9.66
CA PHE A 42 1.68 -4.95 -9.55
C PHE A 42 0.64 -6.01 -9.14
N SER A 43 -0.54 -5.59 -8.70
CA SER A 43 -1.65 -6.48 -8.31
C SER A 43 -2.30 -7.24 -9.46
N THR A 44 -2.20 -6.70 -10.67
CA THR A 44 -2.80 -7.31 -11.86
C THR A 44 -2.04 -8.52 -12.37
N ASP A 45 -0.91 -8.86 -11.76
CA ASP A 45 0.04 -9.80 -12.37
C ASP A 45 0.36 -11.05 -11.55
N MET A 46 -0.69 -11.72 -11.04
CA MET A 46 -0.58 -13.14 -10.64
C MET A 46 -0.96 -14.10 -11.79
N THR A 47 -1.24 -13.60 -12.99
CA THR A 47 -1.56 -14.43 -14.17
C THR A 47 -0.61 -14.26 -15.35
N ASP A 48 0.31 -13.29 -15.35
CA ASP A 48 1.22 -13.06 -16.47
C ASP A 48 2.70 -13.15 -16.05
N ILE A 49 3.14 -14.38 -15.79
CA ILE A 49 4.58 -14.73 -15.76
C ILE A 49 5.31 -14.45 -17.10
N THR A 50 4.69 -13.76 -18.06
CA THR A 50 5.33 -13.33 -19.31
C THR A 50 5.53 -11.82 -19.46
N SER A 51 5.16 -10.98 -18.49
CA SER A 51 5.48 -9.54 -18.54
C SER A 51 6.83 -9.24 -17.89
N THR A 52 7.90 -9.57 -18.61
CA THR A 52 9.24 -9.05 -18.32
C THR A 52 9.25 -7.52 -18.39
N SER A 53 9.31 -6.86 -17.24
CA SER A 53 9.98 -5.57 -17.12
C SER A 53 10.97 -5.64 -15.94
N PRO A 54 12.25 -5.29 -16.16
CA PRO A 54 13.32 -5.62 -15.25
C PRO A 54 13.20 -4.78 -13.98
N VAL A 55 12.82 -5.40 -12.87
CA VAL A 55 13.17 -4.82 -11.57
C VAL A 55 14.68 -4.95 -11.46
N PRO A 56 15.46 -3.85 -11.37
CA PRO A 56 16.84 -3.98 -10.94
C PRO A 56 16.79 -4.61 -9.55
N ILE A 57 17.21 -5.87 -9.47
CA ILE A 57 17.48 -6.58 -8.23
C ILE A 57 18.69 -5.91 -7.56
N THR A 58 18.53 -4.67 -7.10
CA THR A 58 19.18 -4.23 -5.87
C THR A 58 18.37 -4.80 -4.70
N LYS A 59 18.25 -6.13 -4.68
CA LYS A 59 18.44 -6.85 -3.42
C LYS A 59 19.82 -6.40 -2.98
N SER A 60 19.88 -5.42 -2.10
CA SER A 60 21.06 -5.30 -1.24
C SER A 60 21.19 -6.66 -0.55
N PRO A 61 22.28 -7.42 -0.76
CA PRO A 61 22.72 -8.24 0.32
C PRO A 61 23.17 -7.25 1.38
N SER A 62 22.37 -7.07 2.45
CA SER A 62 22.94 -6.60 3.70
C SER A 62 23.81 -7.73 4.24
N SER A 63 24.93 -7.97 3.57
CA SER A 63 26.10 -8.62 4.14
C SER A 63 26.76 -7.59 5.03
N THR A 64 26.25 -7.47 6.26
CA THR A 64 27.10 -7.03 7.37
C THR A 64 28.00 -8.21 7.72
N PRO A 65 29.33 -8.07 7.64
CA PRO A 65 30.22 -8.99 8.32
C PRO A 65 30.16 -8.62 9.81
N ASP A 66 29.47 -9.43 10.61
CA ASP A 66 29.67 -9.39 12.05
C ASP A 66 31.07 -9.95 12.35
N ILE A 67 31.93 -9.07 12.90
CA ILE A 67 33.30 -9.33 13.37
C ILE A 67 33.24 -10.10 14.70
#